data_AF-A0AAN8BNI4-F1
#
_entry.id   AF-A0AAN8BNI4-F1
#
_cell.length_a   1.000
_cell.length_b   1.000
_cell.length_c   1.000
_cell.angle_alpha   90.00
_cell.angle_beta   90.00
_cell.angle_gamma   90.00
#
_symmetry.space_group_name_H-M   'P 1'
#
loop_
_entity.id
_entity.type
_entity.pdbx_description
1 polymer ?
#
loop_
_entity_poly.entity_id
_entity_poly.type
_entity_poly.pdbx_seq_one_letter_code
_entity_poly.pdbx_strand_id
1 'polypeptide(L)'
;MFEHKDVHKCTWYQSTLGRRAMIDFVIVSSDLRPYVLDTRVKRGAELSTDHHLVVSWVEWRGKPLDRPGKPKRVVRVNWERLEEAQVHEAFNSHLRRSFSGIPVEVGDIEPEWLVFKASIAEAAAGSCGLKVLGALRGGNPRTSWWTPLVREAVRLKKEAFRDLLSRGTPEADERYRQARRAAASSVAEAKQRVWEKFGEDMEKDFRAAPKLFWKTVRHLRRGKQGTIQAVYSKDGTLLTSTDGVLGRWKNTLRNS
;
A
#
# COMPACT_ATOMS: atom_id res chain seq x y z
N MET A 1 10.77 30.05 -16.56
CA MET A 1 10.29 29.50 -15.27
C MET A 1 8.82 29.89 -15.16
N PHE A 2 7.95 29.02 -14.66
CA PHE A 2 6.53 29.36 -14.54
C PHE A 2 6.32 30.47 -13.50
N GLU A 3 5.46 31.42 -13.80
CA GLU A 3 5.16 32.52 -12.90
C GLU A 3 4.22 32.06 -11.79
N HIS A 4 4.75 31.99 -10.58
CA HIS A 4 4.00 31.65 -9.37
C HIS A 4 4.38 32.60 -8.24
N LYS A 5 3.50 32.72 -7.24
CA LYS A 5 3.85 33.35 -5.96
C LYS A 5 5.00 32.57 -5.31
N ASP A 6 5.88 33.23 -4.57
CA ASP A 6 7.06 32.57 -3.97
C ASP A 6 6.71 31.42 -3.02
N VAL A 7 5.55 31.51 -2.38
CA VAL A 7 4.99 30.41 -1.56
C VAL A 7 4.83 29.10 -2.36
N HIS A 8 4.68 29.19 -3.68
CA HIS A 8 4.54 28.05 -4.60
C HIS A 8 5.85 27.68 -5.31
N LYS A 9 6.97 28.28 -4.92
CA LYS A 9 8.31 28.04 -5.45
C LYS A 9 9.23 27.34 -4.44
N CYS A 10 9.15 27.70 -3.16
CA CYS A 10 9.99 27.07 -2.13
C CYS A 10 9.54 25.65 -1.82
N THR A 11 10.47 24.70 -1.84
CA THR A 11 10.20 23.27 -1.67
C THR A 11 10.60 22.77 -0.30
N TRP A 12 11.47 23.49 0.42
CA TRP A 12 11.91 23.14 1.76
C TRP A 12 11.67 24.28 2.75
N TYR A 13 11.34 23.91 3.99
CA TYR A 13 11.06 24.85 5.07
C TYR A 13 11.59 24.38 6.42
N GLN A 14 12.27 25.27 7.14
CA GLN A 14 12.66 25.08 8.53
C GLN A 14 11.84 26.00 9.43
N SER A 15 10.90 25.40 10.16
CA SER A 15 9.96 26.14 11.02
C SER A 15 10.61 26.91 12.15
N THR A 16 11.69 26.39 12.73
CA THR A 16 12.35 27.01 13.89
C THR A 16 13.11 28.29 13.56
N LEU A 17 13.61 28.43 12.33
CA LEU A 17 14.43 29.57 11.89
C LEU A 17 13.76 30.40 10.77
N GLY A 18 12.54 30.05 10.37
CA GLY A 18 11.81 30.72 9.28
C GLY A 18 12.52 30.62 7.92
N ARG A 19 13.44 29.68 7.74
CA ARG A 19 14.22 29.53 6.51
C ARG A 19 13.44 28.74 5.47
N ARG A 20 13.59 29.13 4.21
CA ARG A 20 12.96 28.48 3.06
C ARG A 20 13.96 28.39 1.91
N ALA A 21 13.94 27.28 1.19
CA ALA A 21 14.81 27.06 0.05
C ALA A 21 14.07 26.35 -1.08
N MET A 22 14.57 26.51 -2.30
CA MET A 22 14.17 25.72 -3.47
C MET A 22 15.27 24.70 -3.73
N ILE A 23 15.03 23.46 -3.33
CA ILE A 23 16.03 22.37 -3.42
C ILE A 23 15.51 21.15 -4.18
N ASP A 24 14.21 21.10 -4.47
CA ASP A 24 13.58 20.03 -5.25
C ASP A 24 13.25 20.54 -6.65
N PHE A 25 13.77 19.85 -7.68
CA PHE A 25 13.62 20.26 -9.07
C PHE A 25 13.09 19.11 -9.92
N VAL A 26 12.27 19.44 -10.91
CA VAL A 26 11.90 18.53 -11.99
C VAL A 26 12.76 18.86 -13.20
N ILE A 27 13.72 17.99 -13.49
CA ILE A 27 14.63 18.13 -14.62
C ILE A 27 14.03 17.38 -15.80
N VAL A 28 13.87 18.06 -16.93
CA VAL A 28 13.36 17.49 -18.18
C VAL A 28 14.37 17.72 -19.30
N SER A 29 14.40 16.78 -20.25
CA SER A 29 15.20 16.92 -21.46
C SER A 29 14.65 18.02 -22.37
N SER A 30 15.49 18.59 -23.23
CA SER A 30 15.14 19.74 -24.08
C SER A 30 13.99 19.47 -25.05
N ASP A 31 13.86 18.22 -25.51
CA ASP A 31 12.76 17.74 -26.36
C ASP A 31 11.42 17.63 -25.61
N LEU A 32 11.45 17.36 -24.30
CA LEU A 32 10.25 17.30 -23.46
C LEU A 32 9.82 18.66 -22.92
N ARG A 33 10.75 19.62 -22.86
CA ARG A 33 10.52 20.96 -22.30
C ARG A 33 9.29 21.69 -22.89
N PRO A 34 9.02 21.67 -24.21
CA PRO A 34 7.84 22.32 -24.78
C PRO A 34 6.50 21.74 -24.30
N TYR A 35 6.51 20.51 -23.78
CA TYR A 35 5.32 19.81 -23.32
C TYR A 35 5.05 19.99 -21.82
N VAL A 36 5.96 20.61 -21.07
CA VAL A 36 5.72 20.93 -19.66
C VAL A 36 4.78 22.13 -19.59
N LEU A 37 3.57 21.91 -19.07
CA LEU A 37 2.51 22.91 -18.99
C LEU A 37 2.64 23.79 -17.76
N ASP A 38 2.99 23.20 -16.62
CA ASP A 38 3.18 23.90 -15.35
C ASP A 38 4.04 23.06 -14.39
N THR A 39 4.76 23.71 -13.49
CA THR A 39 5.45 23.09 -12.35
C THR A 39 5.23 23.94 -11.11
N ARG A 40 4.66 23.34 -10.07
CA ARG A 40 4.25 24.06 -8.85
C ARG A 40 4.44 23.23 -7.59
N VAL A 41 4.76 23.91 -6.50
CA VAL A 41 4.72 23.34 -5.14
C VAL A 41 3.29 23.24 -4.60
N LYS A 42 2.90 22.03 -4.18
CA LYS A 42 1.64 21.69 -3.52
C LYS A 42 1.78 21.73 -2.00
N ARG A 43 1.72 22.95 -1.45
CA ARG A 43 1.84 23.21 0.00
C ARG A 43 0.81 22.47 0.88
N GLY A 44 -0.39 22.24 0.35
CA GLY A 44 -1.48 21.58 1.10
C GLY A 44 -1.32 20.06 1.25
N ALA A 45 -0.32 19.46 0.60
CA ALA A 45 -0.03 18.04 0.75
C ALA A 45 0.72 17.81 2.07
N GLU A 46 0.02 17.32 3.08
CA GLU A 46 0.63 16.90 4.35
C GLU A 46 1.34 15.55 4.15
N LEU A 47 2.68 15.58 4.19
CA LEU A 47 3.54 14.41 4.01
C LEU A 47 4.42 14.12 5.24
N SER A 48 4.21 14.84 6.34
CA SER A 48 5.01 14.74 7.57
C SER A 48 6.53 14.91 7.35
N THR A 49 6.92 15.69 6.34
CA THR A 49 8.30 16.10 6.00
C THR A 49 8.40 17.62 6.00
N ASP A 50 9.63 18.12 6.14
CA ASP A 50 10.08 19.49 5.90
C ASP A 50 10.12 19.89 4.42
N HIS A 51 9.86 18.95 3.50
CA HIS A 51 9.69 19.19 2.08
C HIS A 51 8.21 19.30 1.67
N HIS A 52 7.94 20.14 0.68
CA HIS A 52 6.66 20.20 -0.01
C HIS A 52 6.70 19.40 -1.31
N LEU A 53 5.56 18.80 -1.66
CA LEU A 53 5.41 18.08 -2.91
C LEU A 53 5.52 19.04 -4.11
N VAL A 54 6.44 18.76 -5.02
CA VAL A 54 6.51 19.42 -6.34
C VAL A 54 5.71 18.61 -7.35
N VAL A 55 4.85 19.27 -8.12
CA VAL A 55 4.03 18.64 -9.16
C VAL A 55 4.25 19.36 -10.47
N SER A 56 4.54 18.59 -11.53
CA SER A 56 4.61 19.07 -12.90
C SER A 56 3.51 18.44 -13.75
N TRP A 57 2.84 19.26 -14.55
CA TRP A 57 1.90 18.81 -15.57
C TRP A 57 2.63 18.76 -16.90
N VAL A 58 2.58 17.62 -17.57
CA VAL A 58 3.25 17.39 -18.85
C VAL A 58 2.21 16.87 -19.84
N GLU A 59 2.09 17.53 -20.98
CA GLU A 59 1.25 17.10 -22.09
C GLU A 59 1.96 15.98 -22.87
N TRP A 60 1.61 14.73 -22.60
CA TRP A 60 2.17 13.61 -23.35
C TRP A 60 1.47 13.43 -24.69
N ARG A 61 2.21 13.63 -25.79
CA ARG A 61 1.73 13.41 -27.17
C ARG A 61 2.23 12.12 -27.82
N GLY A 62 2.98 11.31 -27.09
CA GLY A 62 3.44 10.00 -27.57
C GLY A 62 2.32 8.95 -27.56
N LYS A 63 2.66 7.71 -27.95
CA LYS A 63 1.73 6.58 -27.80
C LYS A 63 1.25 6.52 -26.35
N PRO A 64 -0.04 6.18 -26.09
CA PRO A 64 -0.52 5.94 -24.75
C PRO A 64 0.42 4.94 -24.09
N LEU A 65 0.99 5.31 -22.93
CA LEU A 65 1.72 4.33 -22.12
C LEU A 65 0.77 3.17 -21.86
N ASP A 66 1.27 1.93 -21.97
CA ASP A 66 0.53 0.74 -21.57
C ASP A 66 0.09 0.92 -20.13
N ARG A 67 -1.17 1.35 -19.96
CA ARG A 67 -1.75 1.44 -18.64
C ARG A 67 -1.88 0.00 -18.17
N PRO A 68 -1.40 -0.35 -16.97
CA PRO A 68 -1.72 -1.64 -16.39
C PRO A 68 -3.22 -1.84 -16.55
N GLY A 69 -3.61 -2.96 -17.17
CA GLY A 69 -5.01 -3.29 -17.40
C GLY A 69 -5.82 -3.11 -16.12
N LYS A 70 -7.16 -2.96 -16.25
CA LYS A 70 -8.03 -2.82 -15.07
C LYS A 70 -7.61 -3.88 -14.03
N PRO A 71 -7.28 -3.47 -12.78
CA PRO A 71 -6.83 -4.42 -11.79
C PRO A 71 -7.88 -5.52 -11.68
N LYS A 72 -7.44 -6.78 -11.81
CA LYS A 72 -8.35 -7.93 -11.78
C LYS A 72 -9.04 -7.93 -10.42
N ARG A 73 -10.36 -7.74 -10.44
CA ARG A 73 -11.22 -7.81 -9.27
C ARG A 73 -11.56 -9.28 -9.05
N VAL A 74 -10.94 -9.90 -8.06
CA VAL A 74 -11.22 -11.29 -7.69
C VAL A 74 -12.19 -11.28 -6.53
N VAL A 75 -13.33 -11.95 -6.65
CA VAL A 75 -14.27 -12.12 -5.54
C VAL A 75 -14.00 -13.48 -4.92
N ARG A 76 -13.85 -13.54 -3.59
CA ARG A 76 -13.74 -14.81 -2.85
C ARG A 76 -14.65 -14.80 -1.63
N VAL A 77 -15.01 -15.98 -1.16
CA VAL A 77 -15.65 -16.16 0.15
C VAL A 77 -14.73 -15.61 1.25
N ASN A 78 -15.31 -14.88 2.20
CA ASN A 78 -14.60 -14.34 3.35
C ASN A 78 -14.52 -15.37 4.48
N TRP A 79 -13.87 -16.51 4.22
CA TRP A 79 -13.83 -17.66 5.12
C TRP A 79 -13.22 -17.35 6.50
N GLU A 80 -12.42 -16.29 6.62
CA GLU A 80 -11.87 -15.81 7.89
C GLU A 80 -12.97 -15.41 8.89
N ARG A 81 -14.19 -15.09 8.44
CA ARG A 81 -15.33 -14.83 9.32
C ARG A 81 -15.86 -16.07 10.02
N LEU A 82 -15.43 -17.28 9.64
CA LEU A 82 -15.76 -18.50 10.37
C LEU A 82 -15.15 -18.52 11.79
N GLU A 83 -14.22 -17.62 12.12
CA GLU A 83 -13.78 -17.39 13.50
C GLU A 83 -14.86 -16.72 14.37
N GLU A 84 -15.81 -16.00 13.75
CA GLU A 84 -16.94 -15.39 14.46
C GLU A 84 -17.97 -16.48 14.81
N ALA A 85 -18.24 -16.69 16.10
CA ALA A 85 -19.13 -17.77 16.57
C ALA A 85 -20.51 -17.76 15.89
N GLN A 86 -21.10 -16.58 15.69
CA GLN A 86 -22.40 -16.42 15.03
C GLN A 86 -22.36 -16.83 13.55
N VAL A 87 -21.27 -16.52 12.83
CA VAL A 87 -21.10 -16.89 11.42
C VAL A 87 -20.84 -18.38 11.29
N HIS A 88 -20.03 -18.94 12.20
CA HIS A 88 -19.78 -20.37 12.27
C HIS A 88 -21.07 -21.17 12.49
N GLU A 89 -21.92 -20.73 13.42
CA GLU A 89 -23.21 -21.36 13.69
C GLU A 89 -24.18 -21.25 12.50
N ALA A 90 -24.25 -20.07 11.88
CA ALA A 90 -25.06 -19.86 10.67
C ALA A 90 -24.58 -20.75 9.52
N PHE A 91 -23.27 -20.87 9.32
CA PHE A 91 -22.67 -21.72 8.30
C PHE A 91 -23.02 -23.19 8.53
N ASN A 92 -22.84 -23.70 9.76
CA ASN A 92 -23.18 -25.09 10.09
C ASN A 92 -24.67 -25.38 9.98
N SER A 93 -25.52 -24.42 10.35
CA SER A 93 -26.98 -24.54 10.21
C SER A 93 -27.39 -24.62 8.74
N HIS A 94 -26.76 -23.82 7.88
CA HIS A 94 -26.98 -23.86 6.44
C HIS A 94 -26.54 -25.21 5.86
N LEU A 95 -25.33 -25.70 6.21
CA LEU A 95 -24.87 -27.01 5.77
C LEU A 95 -25.84 -28.12 6.18
N ARG A 96 -26.27 -28.14 7.45
CA ARG A 96 -27.24 -29.16 7.94
C ARG A 96 -28.53 -29.15 7.14
N ARG A 97 -29.05 -27.96 6.80
CA ARG A 97 -30.27 -27.81 5.99
C ARG A 97 -30.05 -28.27 4.54
N SER A 98 -28.92 -27.91 3.93
CA SER A 98 -28.61 -28.32 2.56
C SER A 98 -28.44 -29.84 2.46
N PHE A 99 -27.80 -30.46 3.46
CA PHE A 99 -27.57 -31.90 3.47
C PHE A 99 -28.78 -32.72 3.93
N SER A 100 -29.72 -32.15 4.68
CA SER A 100 -30.93 -32.89 5.10
C SER A 100 -31.88 -33.24 3.95
N GLY A 101 -31.75 -32.56 2.81
CA GLY A 101 -32.56 -32.80 1.61
C GLY A 101 -31.93 -33.75 0.59
N ILE A 102 -30.72 -34.27 0.84
CA ILE A 102 -30.06 -35.19 -0.09
C ILE A 102 -30.56 -36.62 0.17
N PRO A 103 -31.10 -37.33 -0.84
CA PRO A 103 -31.51 -38.72 -0.71
C PRO A 103 -30.34 -39.60 -0.24
N VAL A 104 -30.64 -40.60 0.60
CA VAL A 104 -29.64 -41.54 1.16
C VAL A 104 -29.22 -42.61 0.13
N GLU A 105 -29.86 -42.64 -1.04
CA GLU A 105 -29.53 -43.57 -2.11
C GLU A 105 -28.17 -43.24 -2.73
N VAL A 106 -27.33 -44.26 -2.89
CA VAL A 106 -26.00 -44.13 -3.52
C VAL A 106 -26.19 -43.94 -5.03
N GLY A 107 -25.99 -42.73 -5.50
CA GLY A 107 -25.93 -42.35 -6.90
C GLY A 107 -24.50 -42.39 -7.45
N ASP A 108 -24.30 -41.75 -8.61
CA ASP A 108 -22.97 -41.57 -9.19
C ASP A 108 -22.14 -40.56 -8.37
N ILE A 109 -20.88 -40.92 -8.11
CA ILE A 109 -19.95 -40.17 -7.24
C ILE A 109 -19.70 -38.76 -7.77
N GLU A 110 -19.63 -38.59 -9.09
CA GLU A 110 -19.32 -37.29 -9.70
C GLU A 110 -20.46 -36.26 -9.53
N PRO A 111 -21.73 -36.56 -9.84
CA PRO A 111 -22.87 -35.72 -9.50
C PRO A 111 -23.00 -35.42 -8.00
N GLU A 112 -22.84 -36.43 -7.14
CA GLU A 112 -22.91 -36.23 -5.68
C GLU A 112 -21.81 -35.28 -5.19
N TRP A 113 -20.60 -35.46 -5.69
CA TRP A 113 -19.47 -34.58 -5.37
C TRP A 113 -19.70 -33.13 -5.83
N LEU A 114 -20.36 -32.93 -6.98
CA LEU A 114 -20.74 -31.59 -7.44
C LEU A 114 -21.75 -30.94 -6.50
N VAL A 115 -22.79 -31.65 -6.09
CA VAL A 115 -23.79 -31.17 -5.13
C VAL A 115 -23.16 -30.83 -3.79
N PHE A 116 -22.25 -31.68 -3.31
CA PHE A 116 -21.50 -31.44 -2.07
C PHE A 116 -20.68 -30.14 -2.14
N LYS A 117 -19.87 -29.97 -3.20
CA LYS A 117 -19.05 -28.75 -3.39
C LYS A 117 -19.92 -27.50 -3.50
N ALA A 118 -21.01 -27.57 -4.27
CA ALA A 118 -21.93 -26.45 -4.46
C ALA A 118 -22.58 -26.04 -3.13
N SER A 119 -23.06 -27.01 -2.35
CA SER A 119 -23.70 -26.79 -1.06
C SER A 119 -22.76 -26.11 -0.06
N ILE A 120 -21.49 -26.53 -0.01
CA ILE A 120 -20.48 -25.89 0.83
C ILE A 120 -20.18 -24.47 0.34
N ALA A 121 -20.00 -24.28 -0.97
CA ALA A 121 -19.69 -22.98 -1.55
C ALA A 121 -20.83 -21.97 -1.31
N GLU A 122 -22.08 -22.39 -1.47
CA GLU A 122 -23.28 -21.58 -1.22
C GLU A 122 -23.45 -21.27 0.26
N ALA A 123 -23.29 -22.26 1.14
CA ALA A 123 -23.34 -22.05 2.58
C ALA A 123 -22.28 -21.05 3.03
N ALA A 124 -21.06 -21.18 2.51
CA ALA A 124 -19.95 -20.30 2.84
C ALA A 124 -20.16 -18.90 2.26
N ALA A 125 -20.65 -18.77 1.02
CA ALA A 125 -20.97 -17.48 0.42
C ALA A 125 -22.11 -16.76 1.15
N GLY A 126 -23.15 -17.48 1.56
CA GLY A 126 -24.31 -16.93 2.28
C GLY A 126 -23.99 -16.52 3.71
N SER A 127 -23.17 -17.33 4.43
CA SER A 127 -22.90 -17.10 5.85
C SER A 127 -21.69 -16.17 6.05
N CYS A 128 -20.58 -16.47 5.38
CA CYS A 128 -19.34 -15.70 5.51
C CYS A 128 -19.38 -14.42 4.68
N GLY A 129 -20.22 -14.36 3.65
CA GLY A 129 -20.25 -13.28 2.68
C GLY A 129 -19.07 -13.32 1.70
N LEU A 130 -19.11 -12.43 0.73
CA LEU A 130 -18.10 -12.29 -0.31
C LEU A 130 -17.20 -11.08 -0.06
N LYS A 131 -15.90 -11.24 -0.28
CA LYS A 131 -14.95 -10.13 -0.29
C LYS A 131 -14.22 -10.00 -1.61
N VAL A 132 -14.03 -8.75 -1.99
CA VAL A 132 -13.26 -8.37 -3.17
C VAL A 132 -11.78 -8.28 -2.81
N LEU A 133 -10.97 -9.04 -3.52
CA LEU A 133 -9.52 -8.95 -3.60
C LEU A 133 -9.11 -8.23 -4.90
N GLY A 134 -8.03 -7.46 -4.82
CA GLY A 134 -7.50 -6.69 -5.95
C GLY A 134 -7.56 -5.19 -5.70
N ALA A 135 -6.65 -4.45 -6.34
CA ALA A 135 -6.55 -3.01 -6.18
C ALA A 135 -7.80 -2.33 -6.74
N LEU A 136 -8.53 -1.57 -5.92
CA LEU A 136 -9.36 -0.51 -6.45
C LEU A 136 -8.42 0.52 -7.12
N ARG A 137 -8.79 1.05 -8.29
CA ARG A 137 -8.06 2.20 -8.87
C ARG A 137 -8.08 3.31 -7.81
N GLY A 138 -6.92 3.58 -7.20
CA GLY A 138 -6.76 4.72 -6.30
C GLY A 138 -6.87 4.46 -4.80
N GLY A 139 -6.58 3.27 -4.25
CA GLY A 139 -6.38 3.23 -2.80
C GLY A 139 -6.32 1.85 -2.15
N ASN A 140 -5.10 1.48 -1.77
CA ASN A 140 -4.71 0.52 -0.75
C ASN A 140 -5.09 -0.97 -1.00
N PRO A 141 -4.13 -1.87 -1.30
CA PRO A 141 -4.33 -3.26 -0.91
C PRO A 141 -4.48 -3.23 0.60
N ARG A 142 -5.70 -3.44 1.14
CA ARG A 142 -6.07 -3.26 2.56
C ARG A 142 -4.95 -3.75 3.47
N THR A 143 -4.04 -2.84 3.82
CA THR A 143 -2.97 -3.11 4.75
C THR A 143 -3.68 -3.29 6.08
N SER A 144 -3.55 -4.46 6.68
CA SER A 144 -4.28 -4.81 7.92
C SER A 144 -4.08 -3.78 9.04
N TRP A 145 -2.96 -3.05 9.02
CA TRP A 145 -2.66 -1.97 9.97
C TRP A 145 -3.43 -0.65 9.70
N TRP A 146 -4.09 -0.49 8.54
CA TRP A 146 -4.91 0.69 8.21
C TRP A 146 -6.30 0.63 8.84
N THR A 147 -6.33 0.71 10.18
CA THR A 147 -7.55 0.58 10.99
C THR A 147 -8.38 1.87 11.02
N PRO A 148 -9.64 1.85 11.49
CA PRO A 148 -10.41 3.07 11.76
C PRO A 148 -9.68 4.08 12.66
N LEU A 149 -8.97 3.60 13.69
CA LEU A 149 -8.18 4.44 14.59
C LEU A 149 -7.05 5.17 13.86
N VAL A 150 -6.29 4.45 13.02
CA VAL A 150 -5.22 5.06 12.21
C VAL A 150 -5.77 6.08 11.22
N ARG A 151 -6.91 5.76 10.57
CA ARG A 151 -7.59 6.70 9.66
C ARG A 151 -7.96 8.00 10.36
N GLU A 152 -8.51 7.88 11.56
CA GLU A 152 -8.93 9.03 12.36
C GLU A 152 -7.73 9.87 12.81
N ALA A 153 -6.67 9.25 13.33
CA ALA A 153 -5.47 9.96 13.72
C ALA A 153 -4.82 10.70 12.53
N VAL A 154 -4.79 10.08 11.33
CA VAL A 154 -4.30 10.72 10.10
C VAL A 154 -5.23 11.86 9.63
N ARG A 155 -6.55 11.73 9.80
CA ARG A 155 -7.52 12.79 9.50
C ARG A 155 -7.27 14.02 10.38
N LEU A 156 -7.18 13.83 11.70
CA LEU A 156 -6.90 14.89 12.67
C LEU A 156 -5.56 15.57 12.40
N LYS A 157 -4.52 14.79 12.07
CA LYS A 157 -3.22 15.34 11.64
C LYS A 157 -3.36 16.27 10.43
N LYS A 158 -4.10 15.85 9.40
CA LYS A 158 -4.34 16.66 8.18
C LYS A 158 -5.16 17.91 8.46
N GLU A 159 -6.09 17.86 9.40
CA GLU A 159 -6.86 19.02 9.86
C GLU A 159 -5.98 20.03 10.59
N ALA A 160 -5.18 19.57 11.55
CA ALA A 160 -4.24 20.43 12.26
C ALA A 160 -3.21 21.06 11.31
N PHE A 161 -2.76 20.34 10.29
CA PHE A 161 -1.86 20.89 9.27
C PHE A 161 -2.52 22.01 8.44
N ARG A 162 -3.79 21.84 8.05
CA ARG A 162 -4.54 22.90 7.35
C ARG A 162 -4.71 24.14 8.22
N ASP A 163 -4.98 23.95 9.52
CA ASP A 163 -5.09 25.05 10.48
C ASP A 163 -3.75 25.78 10.66
N LEU A 164 -2.65 25.04 10.77
CA LEU A 164 -1.28 25.59 10.80
C LEU A 164 -0.97 26.44 9.56
N LEU A 165 -1.31 25.94 8.36
CA LEU A 165 -1.11 26.70 7.13
C LEU A 165 -1.96 27.97 7.04
N SER A 166 -3.14 27.97 7.67
CA SER A 166 -4.08 29.10 7.64
C SER A 166 -3.73 30.18 8.67
N ARG A 167 -3.42 29.78 9.91
CA ARG A 167 -3.24 30.72 11.03
C ARG A 167 -1.77 31.05 11.29
N GLY A 168 -0.88 30.06 11.11
CA GLY A 168 0.55 30.22 11.38
C GLY A 168 0.91 30.55 12.83
N THR A 169 0.02 30.30 13.80
CA THR A 169 0.27 30.64 15.20
C THR A 169 1.04 29.55 15.95
N PRO A 170 1.75 29.87 17.05
CA PRO A 170 2.42 28.89 17.88
C PRO A 170 1.49 27.78 18.40
N GLU A 171 0.22 28.11 18.69
CA GLU A 171 -0.77 27.14 19.17
C GLU A 171 -1.18 26.17 18.06
N ALA A 172 -1.34 26.64 16.83
CA ALA A 172 -1.63 25.80 15.68
C ALA A 172 -0.44 24.86 15.37
N ASP A 173 0.80 25.35 15.52
CA ASP A 173 2.01 24.55 15.37
C ASP A 173 2.11 23.46 16.44
N GLU A 174 1.87 23.79 17.71
CA GLU A 174 1.83 22.81 18.81
C GLU A 174 0.74 21.74 18.56
N ARG A 175 -0.48 22.15 18.19
CA ARG A 175 -1.57 21.23 17.85
C ARG A 175 -1.19 20.27 16.72
N TYR A 176 -0.54 20.78 15.67
CA TYR A 176 -0.05 19.94 14.58
C TYR A 176 1.05 18.98 15.06
N ARG A 177 2.00 19.43 15.87
CA ARG A 177 3.05 18.58 16.46
C ARG A 177 2.47 17.46 17.32
N GLN A 178 1.44 17.74 18.11
CA GLN A 178 0.70 16.73 18.88
C GLN A 178 -0.01 15.72 17.98
N ALA A 179 -0.80 16.20 17.01
CA ALA A 179 -1.53 15.33 16.09
C ALA A 179 -0.59 14.47 15.22
N ARG A 180 0.58 15.01 14.82
CA ARG A 180 1.63 14.28 14.11
C ARG A 180 2.20 13.14 14.95
N ARG A 181 2.53 13.41 16.22
CA ARG A 181 2.99 12.38 17.17
C ARG A 181 1.93 11.30 17.40
N ALA A 182 0.69 11.69 17.62
CA ALA A 182 -0.42 10.76 17.83
C ALA A 182 -0.66 9.86 16.60
N ALA A 183 -0.64 10.44 15.40
CA ALA A 183 -0.75 9.65 14.17
C ALA A 183 0.43 8.69 13.97
N ALA A 184 1.66 9.12 14.30
CA ALA A 184 2.84 8.26 14.23
C ALA A 184 2.77 7.08 15.21
N SER A 185 2.38 7.33 16.46
CA SER A 185 2.17 6.29 17.47
C SER A 185 1.06 5.32 17.04
N SER A 186 -0.09 5.83 16.59
CA SER A 186 -1.19 4.98 16.12
C SER A 186 -0.78 4.07 14.95
N VAL A 187 -0.01 4.60 13.99
CA VAL A 187 0.54 3.79 12.88
C VAL A 187 1.55 2.75 13.37
N ALA A 188 2.45 3.13 14.30
CA ALA A 188 3.44 2.23 14.85
C ALA A 188 2.79 1.07 15.61
N GLU A 189 1.83 1.36 16.50
CA GLU A 189 1.07 0.37 17.25
C GLU A 189 0.26 -0.55 16.33
N ALA A 190 -0.42 0.00 15.32
CA ALA A 190 -1.20 -0.82 14.40
C ALA A 190 -0.30 -1.74 13.56
N LYS A 191 0.88 -1.28 13.14
CA LYS A 191 1.86 -2.12 12.45
C LYS A 191 2.44 -3.20 13.37
N GLN A 192 2.73 -2.84 14.63
CA GLN A 192 3.24 -3.75 15.63
C GLN A 192 2.24 -4.89 15.89
N ARG A 193 0.96 -4.57 16.11
CA ARG A 193 -0.09 -5.59 16.30
C ARG A 193 -0.23 -6.53 15.11
N VAL A 194 -0.11 -6.01 13.89
CA VAL A 194 -0.12 -6.84 12.68
C VAL A 194 1.08 -7.78 12.64
N TRP A 195 2.26 -7.30 13.06
CA TRP A 195 3.47 -8.10 13.11
C TRP A 195 3.43 -9.17 14.20
N GLU A 196 2.91 -8.84 15.38
CA GLU A 196 2.69 -9.76 16.49
C GLU A 196 1.72 -10.87 16.09
N LYS A 197 0.54 -10.51 15.57
CA LYS A 197 -0.42 -11.49 15.07
C LYS A 197 0.17 -12.38 13.97
N PHE A 198 0.94 -11.80 13.05
CA PHE A 198 1.64 -12.57 12.03
C PHE A 198 2.63 -13.57 12.64
N GLY A 199 3.33 -13.20 13.72
CA GLY A 199 4.21 -14.10 14.48
C GLY A 199 3.46 -15.23 15.16
N GLU A 200 2.34 -14.93 15.82
CA GLU A 200 1.46 -15.92 16.46
C GLU A 200 0.90 -16.92 15.44
N ASP A 201 0.41 -16.43 14.31
CA ASP A 201 -0.09 -17.26 13.20
C ASP A 201 1.03 -18.16 12.65
N MET A 202 2.24 -17.63 12.51
CA MET A 202 3.42 -18.40 12.09
C MET A 202 3.81 -19.50 13.09
N GLU A 203 3.77 -19.23 14.40
CA GLU A 203 4.05 -20.23 15.43
C GLU A 203 2.99 -21.34 15.45
N LYS A 204 1.71 -20.95 15.32
CA LYS A 204 0.59 -21.88 15.19
C LYS A 204 0.74 -22.75 13.95
N ASP A 205 1.03 -22.16 12.79
CA ASP A 205 1.22 -22.87 11.53
C ASP A 205 2.44 -23.81 11.59
N PHE A 206 3.51 -23.44 12.28
CA PHE A 206 4.66 -24.33 12.46
C PHE A 206 4.26 -25.65 13.15
N ARG A 207 3.40 -25.58 14.17
CA ARG A 207 2.93 -26.75 14.93
C ARG A 207 1.80 -27.50 14.24
N ALA A 208 0.79 -26.78 13.74
CA ALA A 208 -0.47 -27.36 13.26
C ALA A 208 -0.53 -27.54 11.73
N ALA A 209 0.25 -26.77 10.96
CA ALA A 209 0.22 -26.79 9.50
C ALA A 209 1.61 -26.57 8.85
N PRO A 210 2.58 -27.49 9.03
CA PRO A 210 3.98 -27.26 8.60
C PRO A 210 4.15 -26.93 7.12
N LYS A 211 3.28 -27.47 6.24
CA LYS A 211 3.26 -27.14 4.80
C LYS A 211 2.92 -25.67 4.55
N LEU A 212 1.98 -25.11 5.30
CA LEU A 212 1.57 -23.70 5.18
C LEU A 212 2.67 -22.78 5.70
N PHE A 213 3.25 -23.10 6.86
CA PHE A 213 4.41 -22.40 7.41
C PHE A 213 5.55 -22.26 6.39
N TRP A 214 6.02 -23.39 5.82
CA TRP A 214 7.12 -23.36 4.85
C TRP A 214 6.76 -22.66 3.54
N LYS A 215 5.48 -22.71 3.13
CA LYS A 215 4.97 -21.91 2.01
C LYS A 215 5.12 -20.42 2.33
N THR A 216 4.70 -19.96 3.50
CA THR A 216 4.82 -18.55 3.92
C THR A 216 6.28 -18.10 4.00
N VAL A 217 7.17 -18.88 4.63
CA VAL A 217 8.62 -18.62 4.68
C VAL A 217 9.23 -18.46 3.28
N ARG A 218 8.85 -19.34 2.34
CA ARG A 218 9.33 -19.27 0.96
C ARG A 218 8.88 -17.99 0.25
N HIS A 219 7.65 -17.53 0.48
CA HIS A 219 7.17 -16.26 -0.09
C HIS A 219 7.91 -15.05 0.50
N LEU A 220 8.20 -15.06 1.81
CA LEU A 220 8.98 -14.01 2.46
C LEU A 220 10.41 -13.95 1.91
N ARG A 221 11.07 -15.11 1.74
CA ARG A 221 12.42 -15.19 1.14
C ARG A 221 12.45 -14.75 -0.32
N ARG A 222 11.34 -14.91 -1.06
CA ARG A 222 11.17 -14.42 -2.42
C ARG A 222 10.86 -12.92 -2.52
N GLY A 223 10.96 -12.17 -1.42
CA GLY A 223 10.86 -10.70 -1.43
C GLY A 223 11.77 -10.06 -2.48
N LYS A 224 11.37 -8.85 -2.94
CA LYS A 224 11.89 -8.13 -4.12
C LYS A 224 13.31 -8.54 -4.54
N GLN A 225 13.42 -9.49 -5.48
CA GLN A 225 14.52 -9.45 -6.44
C GLN A 225 14.34 -8.14 -7.20
N GLY A 226 15.03 -7.09 -6.74
CA GLY A 226 15.09 -5.85 -7.49
C GLY A 226 15.69 -6.17 -8.85
N THR A 227 14.97 -5.88 -9.92
CA THR A 227 15.58 -5.73 -11.23
C THR A 227 16.62 -4.64 -11.07
N ILE A 228 17.89 -5.04 -11.11
CA ILE A 228 19.02 -4.12 -11.00
C ILE A 228 18.86 -3.13 -12.15
N GLN A 229 18.53 -1.88 -11.81
CA GLN A 229 18.50 -0.81 -12.80
C GLN A 229 19.92 -0.65 -13.30
N ALA A 230 20.07 -0.81 -14.61
CA ALA A 230 21.35 -0.73 -15.29
C ALA A 230 22.02 0.61 -14.98
N VAL A 231 23.32 0.58 -14.64
CA VAL A 231 24.10 1.77 -14.28
C VAL A 231 25.17 1.99 -15.33
N TYR A 232 25.32 3.22 -15.83
CA TYR A 232 26.37 3.54 -16.79
C TYR A 232 27.77 3.55 -16.12
N SER A 233 28.78 3.02 -16.80
CA SER A 233 30.20 3.10 -16.41
C SER A 233 30.72 4.55 -16.55
N LYS A 234 31.98 4.80 -16.12
CA LYS A 234 32.59 6.15 -16.29
C LYS A 234 32.80 6.46 -17.78
N ASP A 235 32.89 5.43 -18.61
CA ASP A 235 33.16 5.52 -20.05
C ASP A 235 31.86 5.46 -20.89
N GLY A 236 30.69 5.52 -20.24
CA GLY A 236 29.38 5.57 -20.93
C GLY A 236 28.79 4.20 -21.30
N THR A 237 29.38 3.09 -20.87
CA THR A 237 28.88 1.74 -21.17
C THR A 237 27.81 1.30 -20.15
N LEU A 238 26.69 0.75 -20.62
CA LEU A 238 25.60 0.30 -19.75
C LEU A 238 25.97 -1.00 -19.02
N LEU A 239 26.05 -0.97 -17.68
CA LEU A 239 26.31 -2.15 -16.85
C LEU A 239 24.99 -2.77 -16.41
N THR A 240 24.72 -3.99 -16.87
CA THR A 240 23.48 -4.75 -16.59
C THR A 240 23.70 -5.94 -15.66
N SER A 241 24.96 -6.32 -15.38
CA SER A 241 25.30 -7.42 -14.46
C SER A 241 25.37 -6.96 -13.01
N THR A 242 24.93 -7.82 -12.09
CA THR A 242 24.94 -7.57 -10.64
C THR A 242 26.31 -7.15 -10.11
N ASP A 243 27.36 -7.84 -10.57
CA ASP A 243 28.74 -7.56 -10.15
C ASP A 243 29.24 -6.22 -10.70
N GLY A 244 28.87 -5.87 -11.94
CA GLY A 244 29.23 -4.60 -12.57
C GLY A 244 28.60 -3.40 -11.86
N VAL A 245 27.33 -3.51 -11.45
CA VAL A 245 26.64 -2.45 -10.72
C VAL A 245 27.20 -2.29 -9.31
N LEU A 246 27.36 -3.38 -8.55
CA LEU A 246 27.91 -3.34 -7.19
C LEU A 246 29.36 -2.82 -7.15
N GLY A 247 30.18 -3.19 -8.14
CA GLY A 247 31.55 -2.68 -8.31
C GLY A 247 31.59 -1.15 -8.50
N ARG A 248 30.62 -0.58 -9.23
CA ARG A 248 30.53 0.88 -9.40
C ARG A 248 30.15 1.59 -8.10
N TRP A 249 29.17 1.10 -7.36
CA TRP A 249 28.80 1.69 -6.05
C TRP A 249 30.01 1.70 -5.10
N LYS A 250 30.77 0.60 -5.05
CA LYS A 250 32.00 0.48 -4.25
C LYS A 250 33.06 1.52 -4.63
N ASN A 251 33.25 1.79 -5.92
CA ASN A 251 34.23 2.79 -6.40
C ASN A 251 33.78 4.24 -6.23
N THR A 252 32.48 4.49 -6.17
CA THR A 252 31.93 5.84 -5.99
C THR A 252 32.02 6.26 -4.52
N LEU A 253 31.74 5.33 -3.60
CA LEU A 253 31.82 5.55 -2.15
C LEU A 253 33.27 5.58 -1.61
N ARG A 254 34.25 5.11 -2.39
CA ARG A 254 35.68 5.15 -2.03
C ARG A 254 36.39 6.44 -2.45
N ASN A 255 35.80 7.21 -3.35
CA ASN A 255 36.36 8.45 -3.92
C ASN A 255 35.57 9.70 -3.49
N SER A 256 34.78 9.58 -2.42
CA SER A 256 34.00 10.63 -1.76
C SER A 256 34.50 10.86 -0.35
#